data_AF-B7CAZ5-F1
#
_entry.id   AF-B7CAZ5-F1
#
_cell.length_a   1.000
_cell.length_b   1.000
_cell.length_c   1.000
_cell.angle_alpha   90.00
_cell.angle_beta   90.00
_cell.angle_gamma   90.00
#
_symmetry.space_group_name_H-M   'P 1'
#
loop_
_entity.id
_entity.type
_entity.pdbx_description
1 polymer ?
#
loop_
_entity_poly.entity_id
_entity_poly.type
_entity_poly.pdbx_seq_one_letter_code
_entity_poly.pdbx_strand_id
1 'polypeptide(L)'
;MGVIAGYVFKFAKKYAKNTPVAAGIAAAVATVCHTIMVLGLIVILFGPQYSQALGISQAALNGVMAGVIGTNMIPEVIVAVVSNMALATALSSRYVGIAQQA
;
A
#
# COMPACT_ATOMS: atom_id res chain seq x y z
N MET A 1 1.05 8.66 0.10
CA MET A 1 1.88 7.45 -0.08
C MET A 1 2.67 7.40 -1.38
N GLY A 2 2.32 8.16 -2.43
CA GLY A 2 3.08 8.17 -3.71
C GLY A 2 4.56 8.55 -3.57
N VAL A 3 4.91 9.44 -2.63
CA VAL A 3 6.32 9.78 -2.34
C VAL A 3 7.08 8.57 -1.78
N ILE A 4 6.50 7.88 -0.79
CA ILE A 4 7.09 6.65 -0.22
C ILE A 4 7.21 5.57 -1.29
N ALA A 5 6.17 5.37 -2.10
CA ALA A 5 6.22 4.43 -3.24
C ALA A 5 7.32 4.80 -4.25
N GLY A 6 7.51 6.09 -4.54
CA GLY A 6 8.58 6.57 -5.42
C GLY A 6 9.99 6.31 -4.88
N TYR A 7 10.21 6.56 -3.58
CA TYR A 7 11.49 6.26 -2.93
C TYR A 7 11.77 4.75 -2.87
N VAL A 8 10.77 3.95 -2.48
CA VAL A 8 10.90 2.49 -2.44
C VAL A 8 11.10 1.93 -3.84
N PHE A 9 10.42 2.45 -4.86
CA PHE A 9 10.63 2.03 -6.25
C PHE A 9 12.03 2.37 -6.74
N LYS A 10 12.54 3.59 -6.46
CA LYS A 10 13.90 3.99 -6.81
C LYS A 10 14.95 3.09 -6.14
N PHE A 11 14.71 2.73 -4.87
CA PHE A 11 15.56 1.80 -4.14
C PHE A 11 15.45 0.37 -4.69
N ALA A 12 14.23 -0.14 -4.91
CA ALA A 12 13.98 -1.48 -5.44
C ALA A 12 14.56 -1.65 -6.85
N LYS A 13 14.47 -0.62 -7.72
CA LYS A 13 15.08 -0.63 -9.06
C LYS A 13 16.61 -0.71 -9.03
N LYS A 14 17.25 -0.29 -7.94
CA LYS A 14 18.71 -0.46 -7.75
C LYS A 14 19.09 -1.93 -7.56
N TYR A 15 18.18 -2.76 -7.05
CA TYR A 15 18.42 -4.18 -6.77
C TYR A 15 17.73 -5.12 -7.76
N ALA A 16 16.58 -4.74 -8.31
CA ALA A 16 15.83 -5.52 -9.30
C ALA A 16 15.93 -4.89 -10.69
N LYS A 17 16.59 -5.59 -11.62
CA LYS A 17 16.67 -5.18 -13.04
C LYS A 17 15.31 -5.20 -13.76
N ASN A 18 14.33 -5.91 -13.21
CA ASN A 18 12.98 -6.01 -13.75
C ASN A 18 12.05 -4.94 -13.16
N THR A 19 11.70 -3.95 -13.98
CA THR A 19 10.79 -2.84 -13.65
C THR A 19 9.45 -3.29 -13.04
N PRO A 20 8.76 -4.34 -13.54
CA PRO A 20 7.51 -4.80 -12.94
C PRO A 20 7.69 -5.36 -11.52
N VAL A 21 8.78 -6.09 -11.27
CA VAL A 21 9.09 -6.66 -9.95
C VAL A 21 9.41 -5.56 -8.94
N ALA A 22 10.19 -4.55 -9.35
CA ALA A 22 10.46 -3.38 -8.52
C ALA A 22 9.18 -2.60 -8.19
N ALA A 23 8.24 -2.47 -9.15
CA ALA A 23 6.95 -1.84 -8.93
C ALA A 23 6.06 -2.63 -7.97
N GLY A 24 6.07 -3.97 -8.07
CA GLY A 24 5.34 -4.84 -7.14
C GLY A 24 5.86 -4.72 -5.70
N ILE A 25 7.17 -4.77 -5.49
CA ILE A 25 7.78 -4.61 -4.15
C ILE A 25 7.44 -3.23 -3.57
N ALA A 26 7.56 -2.17 -4.37
CA ALA A 26 7.19 -0.83 -3.94
C ALA A 26 5.70 -0.71 -3.59
N ALA A 27 4.83 -1.35 -4.36
CA ALA A 27 3.39 -1.40 -4.10
C ALA A 27 3.08 -2.09 -2.76
N ALA A 28 3.70 -3.25 -2.50
CA ALA A 28 3.50 -4.01 -1.28
C ALA A 28 3.90 -3.19 -0.05
N VAL A 29 5.11 -2.63 -0.04
CA VAL A 29 5.62 -1.83 1.09
C VAL A 29 4.76 -0.58 1.31
N ALA A 30 4.44 0.14 0.24
CA ALA A 30 3.61 1.35 0.34
C ALA A 30 2.20 1.05 0.86
N THR A 31 1.62 -0.09 0.46
CA THR A 31 0.27 -0.51 0.88
C THR A 31 0.26 -0.94 2.35
N VAL A 32 1.22 -1.76 2.79
CA VAL A 32 1.33 -2.14 4.22
C VAL A 32 1.50 -0.92 5.12
N CYS A 33 2.39 0.01 4.73
CA CYS A 33 2.54 1.26 5.47
C CYS A 33 1.23 2.07 5.48
N HIS A 34 0.48 2.08 4.38
CA HIS A 34 -0.80 2.79 4.31
C HIS A 34 -1.83 2.19 5.26
N THR A 35 -2.06 0.88 5.20
CA THR A 35 -3.05 0.16 6.03
C THR A 35 -2.78 0.41 7.51
N ILE A 36 -1.53 0.19 7.96
CA ILE A 36 -1.14 0.40 9.36
C ILE A 36 -1.31 1.86 9.77
N MET A 37 -0.90 2.81 8.92
CA MET A 37 -0.92 4.22 9.27
C MET A 37 -2.35 4.77 9.30
N VAL A 38 -3.23 4.39 8.37
CA VAL A 38 -4.64 4.81 8.36
C VAL A 38 -5.39 4.24 9.56
N LEU A 39 -5.34 2.92 9.78
CA LEU A 39 -6.05 2.28 10.88
C LEU A 39 -5.47 2.69 12.25
N GLY A 40 -4.15 2.85 12.34
CA GLY A 40 -3.49 3.38 13.54
C GLY A 40 -3.86 4.83 13.85
N LEU A 41 -3.94 5.70 12.84
CA LEU A 41 -4.36 7.10 13.02
C LEU A 41 -5.83 7.20 13.45
N ILE A 42 -6.71 6.33 12.96
CA ILE A 42 -8.11 6.29 13.40
C ILE A 42 -8.18 5.99 14.90
N VAL A 43 -7.41 5.01 15.39
CA VAL A 43 -7.38 4.68 16.82
C VAL A 43 -6.83 5.84 17.65
N ILE A 44 -5.74 6.48 17.20
CA ILE A 44 -5.08 7.57 17.94
C ILE A 44 -5.93 8.84 17.98
N LEU A 45 -6.52 9.25 16.85
CA LEU A 45 -7.22 10.54 16.71
C LEU A 45 -8.72 10.44 17.00
N PHE A 46 -9.34 9.30 16.69
CA PHE A 46 -10.79 9.11 16.73
C PHE A 46 -11.22 7.95 17.65
N GLY A 47 -10.30 7.34 18.40
CA GLY A 47 -10.59 6.21 19.29
C GLY A 47 -11.81 6.43 20.21
N PRO A 48 -11.89 7.55 20.95
CA PRO A 48 -13.03 7.84 21.82
C PRO A 48 -14.37 7.96 21.10
N GLN A 49 -14.39 8.61 19.93
CA GLN A 49 -15.61 8.79 19.14
C GLN A 49 -16.03 7.48 18.47
N TYR A 50 -15.06 6.69 18.03
CA TYR A 50 -15.30 5.41 17.35
C TYR A 50 -15.78 4.33 18.33
N SER A 51 -15.25 4.33 19.56
CA SER A 51 -15.69 3.43 20.63
C SER A 51 -17.10 3.78 21.12
N GLN A 52 -17.42 5.07 21.25
CA GLN A 52 -18.78 5.53 21.56
C GLN A 52 -19.80 5.21 20.45
N ALA A 53 -19.43 5.41 19.18
CA ALA A 53 -20.32 5.11 18.05
C ALA A 53 -20.62 3.60 17.92
N LEU A 54 -19.66 2.75 18.26
CA LEU A 54 -19.81 1.30 18.26
C LEU A 54 -20.38 0.76 19.58
N GLY A 55 -20.51 1.59 20.63
CA GLY A 55 -20.95 1.17 21.96
C GLY A 55 -20.01 0.18 22.65
N ILE A 56 -18.73 0.15 22.26
CA ILE A 56 -17.73 -0.80 22.78
C ILE A 56 -16.65 -0.08 23.60
N SER A 57 -15.96 -0.81 24.48
CA SER A 57 -14.83 -0.25 25.22
C SER A 57 -13.64 0.06 24.30
N GLN A 58 -12.78 1.00 24.70
CA GLN A 58 -11.56 1.35 23.94
C GLN A 58 -10.64 0.12 23.74
N ALA A 59 -10.59 -0.80 24.69
CA ALA A 59 -9.82 -2.05 24.57
C ALA A 59 -10.41 -2.98 23.50
N ALA A 60 -11.74 -3.08 23.42
CA ALA A 60 -12.42 -3.84 22.38
C ALA A 60 -12.21 -3.20 20.99
N LEU A 61 -12.24 -1.87 20.90
CA LEU A 61 -11.95 -1.15 19.66
C LEU A 61 -10.53 -1.43 19.14
N ASN A 62 -9.54 -1.41 20.02
CA ASN A 62 -8.15 -1.73 19.65
C ASN A 62 -8.03 -3.18 19.14
N GLY A 63 -8.76 -4.12 19.77
CA GLY A 63 -8.82 -5.52 19.31
C GLY A 63 -9.49 -5.67 17.94
N VAL A 64 -10.62 -4.98 17.72
CA VAL A 64 -11.30 -4.98 16.42
C VAL A 64 -10.41 -4.37 15.34
N MET A 65 -9.74 -3.23 15.60
CA MET A 65 -8.83 -2.63 14.62
C MET A 65 -7.61 -3.50 14.33
N ALA A 66 -7.05 -4.17 15.34
CA ALA A 66 -5.99 -5.16 15.12
C ALA A 66 -6.46 -6.32 14.22
N GLY A 67 -7.70 -6.79 14.43
CA GLY A 67 -8.35 -7.77 13.56
C GLY A 67 -8.52 -7.27 12.14
N VAL A 68 -9.03 -6.05 11.96
CA VAL A 68 -9.23 -5.40 10.65
C VAL A 68 -7.90 -5.23 9.91
N ILE A 69 -6.85 -4.79 10.60
CA ILE A 69 -5.49 -4.74 10.03
C ILE A 69 -5.07 -6.13 9.56
N GLY A 70 -5.25 -7.16 10.40
CA GLY A 70 -4.86 -8.53 10.06
C GLY A 70 -5.62 -9.14 8.88
N THR A 71 -6.94 -8.95 8.80
CA THR A 71 -7.78 -9.54 7.75
C THR A 71 -7.71 -8.79 6.43
N ASN A 72 -7.63 -7.45 6.47
CA ASN A 72 -7.70 -6.62 5.26
C ASN A 72 -6.34 -6.37 4.62
N MET A 73 -5.24 -6.53 5.37
CA MET A 73 -3.89 -6.32 4.85
C MET A 73 -3.57 -7.27 3.68
N ILE A 74 -3.97 -8.54 3.78
CA ILE A 74 -3.68 -9.55 2.75
C ILE A 74 -4.31 -9.20 1.40
N PRO A 75 -5.66 -9.00 1.30
CA PRO A 75 -6.28 -8.67 0.02
C PRO A 75 -5.81 -7.33 -0.54
N GLU A 76 -5.60 -6.31 0.30
CA GLU A 76 -5.10 -5.00 -0.16
C GLU A 76 -3.74 -5.10 -0.83
N VAL A 77 -2.80 -5.83 -0.21
CA VAL A 77 -1.46 -6.02 -0.77
C VAL A 77 -1.50 -6.79 -2.09
N ILE A 78 -2.32 -7.84 -2.19
CA ILE A 78 -2.44 -8.62 -3.42
C ILE A 78 -2.93 -7.75 -4.57
N VAL A 79 -4.02 -7.01 -4.36
CA VAL A 79 -4.59 -6.12 -5.39
C VAL A 79 -3.57 -5.05 -5.79
N ALA A 80 -2.92 -4.41 -4.81
CA ALA A 80 -1.92 -3.37 -5.08
C ALA A 80 -0.73 -3.88 -5.91
N VAL A 81 -0.20 -5.06 -5.57
CA VAL A 81 0.93 -5.66 -6.30
C VAL A 81 0.53 -6.00 -7.73
N VAL A 82 -0.59 -6.69 -7.93
CA VAL A 82 -1.06 -7.10 -9.26
C VAL A 82 -1.31 -5.88 -10.15
N SER A 83 -2.03 -4.89 -9.64
CA SER A 83 -2.31 -3.65 -10.38
C SER A 83 -1.02 -2.90 -10.73
N ASN A 84 -0.07 -2.74 -9.79
CA ASN A 84 1.17 -2.03 -10.08
C ASN A 84 2.10 -2.78 -11.03
N MET A 85 2.14 -4.11 -10.97
CA MET A 85 2.91 -4.91 -11.94
C MET A 85 2.34 -4.78 -13.36
N ALA A 86 1.01 -4.82 -13.48
CA ALA A 86 0.33 -4.62 -14.76
C ALA A 86 0.57 -3.20 -15.31
N LEU A 87 0.43 -2.18 -14.47
CA LEU A 87 0.70 -0.78 -14.83
C LEU A 87 2.16 -0.57 -15.22
N ALA A 88 3.11 -1.10 -14.47
CA ALA A 88 4.54 -0.97 -14.77
C ALA A 88 4.88 -1.60 -16.13
N THR A 89 4.29 -2.76 -16.44
CA THR A 89 4.47 -3.43 -17.74
C THR A 89 3.86 -2.60 -18.88
N ALA A 90 2.61 -2.15 -18.73
CA ALA A 90 1.93 -1.33 -19.73
C ALA A 90 2.67 -0.01 -20.00
N LEU A 91 3.13 0.67 -18.94
CA LEU A 91 3.87 1.92 -19.06
C LEU A 91 5.26 1.72 -19.67
N SER A 92 5.97 0.64 -19.31
CA SER A 92 7.27 0.34 -19.93
C SER A 92 7.16 0.07 -21.43
N SER A 93 6.08 -0.59 -21.87
CA SER A 93 5.82 -0.87 -23.29
C SER A 93 5.56 0.42 -24.07
N ARG A 94 4.79 1.37 -23.49
CA ARG A 94 4.54 2.67 -24.14
C ARG A 94 5.77 3.57 -24.14
N TYR A 95 6.57 3.62 -23.08
CA TYR A 95 7.75 4.50 -23.03
C TYR A 95 8.82 4.13 -24.08
N VAL A 96 9.02 2.84 -24.33
CA VAL A 96 9.93 2.35 -25.38
C VAL A 96 9.43 2.73 -26.77
N GLY A 97 8.12 2.65 -27.03
CA GLY A 97 7.54 3.03 -28.31
C GLY A 97 7.68 4.52 -28.65
N ILE A 98 7.70 5.40 -27.64
CA ILE A 98 7.87 6.85 -27.85
C ILE A 98 9.36 7.20 -28.02
N ALA A 99 10.25 6.53 -27.28
CA ALA A 99 11.70 6.74 -27.35
C ALA A 99 12.35 6.24 -28.65
N GLN A 100 11.69 5.35 -29.38
CA GLN A 100 12.16 4.83 -30.67
C GLN A 100 11.61 5.62 -31.88
N GLN A 101 10.71 6.58 -31.63
CA GLN A 101 10.12 7.49 -32.63
C GLN A 101 10.69 8.92 -32.55
N ALA A 102 11.63 9.18 -31.64
CA ALA A 102 12.40 10.41 -31.51
C ALA A 102 13.84 10.17 -31.97
#